data_AF-A0A2S6QTP5-F1
#
_entry.id   AF-A0A2S6QTP5-F1
#
_cell.length_a   1.000
_cell.length_b   1.000
_cell.length_c   1.000
_cell.angle_alpha   90.00
_cell.angle_beta   90.00
_cell.angle_gamma   90.00
#
_symmetry.space_group_name_H-M   'P 1'
#
loop_
_entity.id
_entity.type
_entity.pdbx_description
1 polymer ?
#
loop_
_entity_poly.entity_id
_entity_poly.type
_entity_poly.pdbx_seq_one_letter_code
_entity_poly.pdbx_strand_id
1 'polypeptide(L)'
;MIKINIVFLIIILYLFPFSASKAANQEQLFCKGIYWSNKEAQYAEWKVIKRVSVHKIHFKINDLKKIAKVSFRKGNAGIVIGIGGWQNRTEEKSSLSFTYSLTNKLFKMKSRYSDIKIEGKCKGKIYL
;
A
#
# COMPACT_ATOMS: atom_id res chain seq x y z
N MET A 1 8.82 51.73 -4.31
CA MET A 1 9.92 51.34 -3.39
C MET A 1 9.29 50.86 -2.09
N ILE A 2 9.06 49.55 -1.95
CA ILE A 2 8.27 48.99 -0.85
C ILE A 2 9.24 48.62 0.28
N LYS A 3 9.26 49.41 1.37
CA LYS A 3 9.89 49.02 2.63
C LYS A 3 8.93 48.10 3.39
N ILE A 4 8.96 46.80 3.07
CA ILE A 4 8.28 45.78 3.87
C ILE A 4 8.93 45.77 5.26
N ASN A 5 8.12 46.07 6.27
CA ASN A 5 8.53 46.15 7.67
C ASN A 5 8.79 44.74 8.19
N ILE A 6 10.06 44.41 8.46
CA ILE A 6 10.56 43.07 8.81
C ILE A 6 9.78 42.47 9.99
N VAL A 7 9.29 43.30 10.91
CA VAL A 7 8.47 42.91 12.06
C VAL A 7 7.17 42.23 11.63
N PHE A 8 6.53 42.73 10.56
CA PHE A 8 5.26 42.18 10.08
C PHE A 8 5.45 40.78 9.47
N LEU A 9 6.60 40.54 8.83
CA LEU A 9 6.95 39.24 8.26
C LEU A 9 7.15 38.17 9.36
N ILE A 10 7.77 38.57 10.48
CA ILE A 10 8.02 37.69 11.64
C ILE A 10 6.70 37.30 12.32
N ILE A 11 5.75 38.22 12.42
CA ILE A 11 4.42 37.96 13.02
C ILE A 11 3.63 36.97 12.18
N ILE A 12 3.66 37.10 10.84
CA ILE A 12 2.97 36.16 9.93
C ILE A 12 3.55 34.75 10.05
N LEU A 13 4.88 34.63 10.19
CA LEU A 13 5.57 33.34 10.40
C LEU A 13 5.22 32.66 11.73
N TYR A 14 4.90 33.43 12.77
CA TYR A 14 4.46 32.91 14.07
C TYR A 14 2.98 32.53 14.10
N LEU A 15 2.11 33.29 13.41
CA LEU A 15 0.66 33.03 13.36
C LEU A 15 0.29 31.87 12.43
N PHE A 16 1.09 31.65 11.38
CA PHE A 16 0.98 30.51 10.49
C PHE A 16 2.19 29.61 10.68
N PRO A 17 2.25 28.79 11.76
CA PRO A 17 3.25 27.75 11.81
C PRO A 17 3.06 26.92 10.55
N PHE A 18 4.04 27.01 9.65
CA PHE A 18 4.05 26.26 8.41
C PHE A 18 3.79 24.82 8.82
N SER A 19 2.59 24.34 8.50
CA SER A 19 2.24 22.96 8.73
C SER A 19 3.02 22.18 7.70
N ALA A 20 4.32 22.02 7.95
CA ALA A 20 5.07 20.88 7.47
C ALA A 20 4.32 19.71 8.05
N SER A 21 3.29 19.28 7.33
CA SER A 21 2.63 18.03 7.54
C SER A 21 3.77 17.04 7.59
N LYS A 22 4.13 16.60 8.80
CA LYS A 22 4.95 15.41 8.96
C LYS A 22 4.18 14.40 8.13
N ALA A 23 4.70 14.06 6.96
CA ALA A 23 4.23 12.90 6.23
C ALA A 23 4.39 11.80 7.25
N ALA A 24 3.28 11.48 7.95
CA ALA A 24 3.26 10.46 8.97
C ALA A 24 3.93 9.29 8.29
N ASN A 25 4.99 8.77 8.92
CA ASN A 25 5.82 7.70 8.40
C ASN A 25 4.85 6.52 8.19
N GLN A 26 4.16 6.51 7.06
CA GLN A 26 3.06 5.60 6.79
C GLN A 26 3.80 4.32 6.58
N GLU A 27 3.85 3.46 7.58
CA GLU A 27 4.68 2.27 7.57
C GLU A 27 4.40 1.48 6.29
N GLN A 28 5.48 1.15 5.57
CA GLN A 28 5.42 0.64 4.21
C GLN A 28 5.99 -0.77 4.21
N LEU A 29 5.17 -1.73 3.80
CA LEU A 29 5.67 -3.05 3.47
C LEU A 29 6.02 -3.04 1.98
N PHE A 30 7.30 -3.20 1.67
CA PHE A 30 7.79 -3.30 0.30
C PHE A 30 8.03 -4.75 -0.03
N CYS A 31 7.52 -5.19 -1.16
CA CYS A 31 7.57 -6.59 -1.57
C CYS A 31 8.03 -6.68 -3.02
N LYS A 32 8.69 -7.80 -3.33
CA LYS A 32 9.06 -8.18 -4.68
C LYS A 32 8.87 -9.67 -4.88
N GLY A 33 8.50 -10.06 -6.10
CA GLY A 33 8.25 -11.44 -6.43
C GLY A 33 7.65 -11.58 -7.81
N ILE A 34 6.78 -12.57 -7.96
CA ILE A 34 6.23 -12.98 -9.24
C ILE A 34 4.72 -12.78 -9.24
N TYR A 35 4.21 -12.22 -10.33
CA TYR A 35 2.81 -12.13 -10.71
C TYR A 35 2.54 -13.17 -11.78
N TRP A 36 1.48 -13.96 -11.62
CA TRP A 36 0.99 -14.89 -12.62
C TRP A 36 -0.39 -14.45 -13.12
N SER A 37 -0.60 -14.56 -14.43
CA SER A 37 -1.88 -14.35 -15.09
C SER A 37 -1.84 -15.00 -16.47
N ASN A 38 -2.95 -15.62 -16.88
CA ASN A 38 -3.06 -16.36 -18.13
C ASN A 38 -1.89 -17.34 -18.36
N LYS A 39 -1.48 -18.06 -17.31
CA LYS A 39 -0.32 -18.98 -17.30
C LYS A 39 1.07 -18.35 -17.54
N GLU A 40 1.16 -17.04 -17.68
CA GLU A 40 2.44 -16.33 -17.79
C GLU A 40 2.91 -15.83 -16.43
N ALA A 41 4.23 -15.75 -16.26
CA ALA A 41 4.88 -15.25 -15.05
C ALA A 41 5.62 -13.94 -15.35
N GLN A 42 5.40 -12.92 -14.53
CA GLN A 42 6.00 -11.59 -14.68
C GLN A 42 6.59 -11.13 -13.35
N TYR A 43 7.69 -10.40 -13.41
CA TYR A 43 8.25 -9.78 -12.21
C TYR A 43 7.31 -8.67 -11.72
N ALA A 44 7.13 -8.62 -10.41
CA ALA A 44 6.31 -7.61 -9.77
C ALA A 44 6.95 -7.08 -8.49
N GLU A 45 6.78 -5.79 -8.29
CA GLU A 45 7.06 -5.08 -7.05
C GLU A 45 5.79 -4.49 -6.52
N TRP A 46 5.62 -4.50 -5.21
CA TRP A 46 4.46 -3.85 -4.61
C TRP A 46 4.73 -3.27 -3.25
N LYS A 47 3.91 -2.27 -2.94
CA LYS A 47 4.00 -1.50 -1.72
C LYS A 47 2.64 -1.47 -1.04
N VAL A 48 2.62 -1.92 0.20
CA VAL A 48 1.44 -1.82 1.05
C VAL A 48 1.52 -0.52 1.84
N ILE A 49 0.46 0.28 1.76
CA ILE A 49 0.33 1.55 2.46
C ILE A 49 -0.90 1.47 3.36
N LYS A 50 -0.69 1.59 4.67
CA LYS A 50 -1.77 1.69 5.65
C LYS A 50 -2.52 3.01 5.48
N ARG A 51 -3.84 2.95 5.42
CA ARG A 51 -4.74 4.09 5.66
C ARG A 51 -5.68 3.74 6.80
N VAL A 52 -6.37 4.75 7.32
CA VAL A 52 -7.19 4.67 8.54
C VAL A 52 -8.15 3.48 8.57
N SER A 53 -8.86 3.19 7.47
CA SER A 53 -9.86 2.11 7.41
C SER A 53 -9.58 1.03 6.36
N VAL A 54 -8.73 1.29 5.37
CA VAL A 54 -8.46 0.40 4.24
C VAL A 54 -7.00 0.52 3.83
N HIS A 55 -6.34 -0.59 3.58
CA HIS A 55 -4.97 -0.61 3.05
C HIS A 55 -5.00 -0.50 1.53
N LYS A 56 -4.05 0.24 0.97
CA LYS A 56 -3.80 0.25 -0.47
C LYS A 56 -2.55 -0.55 -0.78
N ILE A 57 -2.64 -1.42 -1.77
CA ILE A 57 -1.47 -2.11 -2.31
C ILE A 57 -1.23 -1.59 -3.72
N HIS A 58 -0.08 -0.94 -3.91
CA HIS A 58 0.37 -0.42 -5.19
C HIS A 58 1.29 -1.44 -5.83
N PHE A 59 0.87 -2.01 -6.95
CA PHE A 59 1.63 -2.98 -7.74
C PHE A 59 2.26 -2.29 -8.95
N LYS A 60 3.51 -2.65 -9.22
CA LYS A 60 4.23 -2.44 -10.48
C LYS A 60 4.54 -3.82 -11.04
N ILE A 61 3.85 -4.22 -12.10
CA ILE A 61 4.00 -5.52 -12.77
C ILE A 61 4.58 -5.22 -14.16
N ASN A 62 5.86 -5.51 -14.37
CA ASN A 62 6.64 -4.93 -15.47
C ASN A 62 6.42 -3.40 -15.56
N ASP A 63 5.84 -2.92 -16.66
CA ASP A 63 5.55 -1.50 -16.89
C ASP A 63 4.13 -1.07 -16.45
N LEU A 64 3.29 -2.03 -16.05
CA LEU A 64 1.91 -1.78 -15.66
C LEU A 64 1.80 -1.44 -14.17
N LYS A 65 1.00 -0.41 -13.87
CA LYS A 65 0.67 -0.02 -12.49
C LYS A 65 -0.76 -0.42 -12.15
N LYS A 66 -0.95 -1.16 -11.07
CA LYS A 66 -2.28 -1.56 -10.56
C LYS A 66 -2.41 -1.23 -9.08
N ILE A 67 -3.62 -0.93 -8.62
CA ILE A 67 -3.87 -0.61 -7.21
C ILE A 67 -5.01 -1.47 -6.68
N ALA A 68 -4.76 -2.17 -5.57
CA ALA A 68 -5.77 -2.89 -4.83
C ALA A 68 -6.16 -2.13 -3.55
N LYS A 69 -7.44 -2.17 -3.19
CA LYS A 69 -7.99 -1.72 -1.92
C LYS A 69 -8.39 -2.94 -1.11
N VAL A 70 -7.87 -3.08 0.09
CA VAL A 70 -7.98 -4.30 0.89
C VAL A 70 -8.12 -3.97 2.38
N SER A 71 -8.99 -4.69 3.06
CA SER A 71 -9.08 -4.67 4.53
C SER A 71 -8.17 -5.75 5.11
N PHE A 72 -7.49 -5.45 6.21
CA PHE A 72 -6.57 -6.39 6.87
C PHE A 72 -7.18 -6.84 8.19
N ARG A 73 -6.95 -8.11 8.54
CA ARG A 73 -7.24 -8.66 9.85
C ARG A 73 -6.10 -9.56 10.31
N LYS A 74 -5.93 -9.65 11.63
CA LYS A 74 -5.03 -10.63 12.24
C LYS A 74 -5.61 -12.03 12.00
N GLY A 75 -4.80 -12.93 11.47
CA GLY A 75 -5.05 -14.35 11.44
C GLY A 75 -4.25 -15.08 12.53
N ASN A 76 -4.34 -16.41 12.53
CA ASN A 76 -3.61 -17.25 13.48
C ASN A 76 -2.10 -17.33 13.15
N ALA A 77 -1.29 -17.69 14.14
CA ALA A 77 0.14 -17.97 13.98
C ALA A 77 0.95 -16.85 13.29
N GLY A 78 0.63 -15.59 13.58
CA GLY A 78 1.35 -14.44 13.00
C GLY A 78 1.11 -14.24 11.51
N ILE A 79 -0.03 -14.72 10.98
CA ILE A 79 -0.47 -14.45 9.62
C ILE A 79 -1.37 -13.21 9.62
N VAL A 80 -1.16 -12.32 8.66
CA VAL A 80 -2.11 -11.25 8.30
C VAL A 80 -2.92 -11.74 7.12
N ILE A 81 -4.24 -11.60 7.19
CA ILE A 81 -5.16 -11.94 6.10
C ILE A 81 -5.76 -10.63 5.62
N GLY A 82 -5.91 -10.45 4.31
CA GLY A 82 -6.74 -9.37 3.83
C GLY A 82 -7.54 -9.71 2.59
N ILE A 83 -8.64 -8.97 2.45
CA ILE A 83 -9.70 -9.20 1.48
C ILE A 83 -10.06 -7.86 0.85
N GLY A 84 -10.33 -7.84 -0.44
CA GLY A 84 -10.77 -6.63 -1.13
C GLY A 84 -10.82 -6.82 -2.63
N GLY A 85 -10.41 -5.81 -3.39
CA GLY A 85 -10.46 -5.86 -4.84
C GLY A 85 -9.62 -4.76 -5.51
N TRP A 86 -9.58 -4.78 -6.84
CA TRP A 86 -8.90 -3.75 -7.61
C TRP A 86 -9.64 -2.41 -7.52
N GLN A 87 -8.93 -1.29 -7.35
CA GLN A 87 -9.52 0.02 -7.03
C GLN A 87 -10.55 0.52 -8.07
N ASN A 88 -10.45 0.07 -9.33
CA ASN A 88 -11.33 0.49 -10.43
C ASN A 88 -12.23 -0.63 -10.94
N ARG A 89 -12.40 -1.72 -10.17
CA ARG A 89 -13.34 -2.79 -10.48
C ARG A 89 -14.15 -3.08 -9.23
N THR A 90 -15.45 -2.83 -9.29
CA THR A 90 -16.40 -3.05 -8.18
C THR A 90 -17.14 -4.39 -8.29
N GLU A 91 -16.97 -5.10 -9.39
CA GLU A 91 -17.59 -6.40 -9.62
C GLU A 91 -16.99 -7.48 -8.72
N GLU A 92 -17.82 -8.46 -8.33
CA GLU A 92 -17.41 -9.60 -7.52
C GLU A 92 -16.21 -10.36 -8.12
N LYS A 93 -16.15 -10.42 -9.46
CA LYS A 93 -15.06 -11.00 -10.26
C LYS A 93 -13.68 -10.37 -10.02
N SER A 94 -13.62 -9.22 -9.36
CA SER A 94 -12.39 -8.52 -9.01
C SER A 94 -11.90 -8.78 -7.58
N SER A 95 -12.57 -9.69 -6.86
CA SER A 95 -12.24 -10.02 -5.47
C SER A 95 -10.84 -10.62 -5.33
N LEU A 96 -10.05 -10.03 -4.45
CA LEU A 96 -8.69 -10.43 -4.08
C LEU A 96 -8.65 -10.87 -2.63
N SER A 97 -7.89 -11.93 -2.38
CA SER A 97 -7.51 -12.36 -1.03
C SER A 97 -6.00 -12.47 -0.96
N PHE A 98 -5.41 -12.04 0.14
CA PHE A 98 -3.99 -12.25 0.38
C PHE A 98 -3.71 -12.70 1.81
N THR A 99 -2.56 -13.33 1.98
CA THR A 99 -1.96 -13.66 3.26
C THR A 99 -0.54 -13.12 3.31
N TYR A 100 -0.12 -12.69 4.49
CA TYR A 100 1.24 -12.28 4.76
C TYR A 100 1.74 -12.88 6.07
N SER A 101 2.87 -13.58 6.02
CA SER A 101 3.49 -14.15 7.21
C SER A 101 4.42 -13.12 7.88
N LEU A 102 4.16 -12.80 9.14
CA LEU A 102 5.03 -11.93 9.93
C LEU A 102 6.39 -12.57 10.20
N THR A 103 6.46 -13.90 10.31
CA THR A 103 7.70 -14.66 10.53
C THR A 103 8.52 -14.77 9.26
N ASN A 104 7.92 -15.33 8.21
CA ASN A 104 8.65 -15.68 6.99
C ASN A 104 8.72 -14.53 5.98
N LYS A 105 8.07 -13.41 6.29
CA LYS A 105 7.93 -12.22 5.44
C LYS A 105 7.43 -12.55 4.03
N LEU A 106 6.64 -13.60 3.91
CA LEU A 106 6.11 -14.11 2.66
C LEU A 106 4.70 -13.57 2.44
N PHE A 107 4.49 -12.91 1.31
CA PHE A 107 3.20 -12.40 0.86
C PHE A 107 2.68 -13.28 -0.26
N LYS A 108 1.40 -13.63 -0.20
CA LYS A 108 0.69 -14.40 -1.22
C LYS A 108 -0.67 -13.78 -1.46
N MET A 109 -1.00 -13.49 -2.70
CA MET A 109 -2.30 -12.98 -3.11
C MET A 109 -2.86 -13.82 -4.25
N LYS A 110 -4.17 -13.99 -4.27
CA LYS A 110 -4.90 -14.62 -5.36
C LYS A 110 -6.23 -13.92 -5.61
N SER A 111 -6.64 -13.94 -6.87
CA SER A 111 -8.01 -13.63 -7.25
C SER A 111 -8.92 -14.81 -6.94
N ARG A 112 -10.19 -14.53 -6.59
CA ARG A 112 -11.20 -15.58 -6.40
C ARG A 112 -11.73 -16.14 -7.72
N TYR A 113 -11.76 -15.30 -8.76
CA TYR A 113 -12.46 -15.58 -10.02
C TYR A 113 -11.55 -15.54 -11.26
N SER A 114 -10.24 -15.44 -11.05
CA SER A 114 -9.25 -15.52 -12.13
C SER A 114 -8.02 -16.27 -11.68
N ASP A 115 -7.17 -16.65 -12.62
CA ASP A 115 -5.88 -17.31 -12.38
C ASP A 115 -4.79 -16.36 -11.87
N ILE A 116 -5.17 -15.13 -11.53
CA ILE A 116 -4.24 -14.13 -11.00
C ILE A 116 -3.71 -14.58 -9.65
N LYS A 117 -2.39 -14.71 -9.57
CA LYS A 117 -1.65 -15.03 -8.35
C LYS A 117 -0.45 -14.09 -8.21
N ILE A 118 -0.11 -13.71 -6.99
CA ILE A 118 1.11 -12.95 -6.70
C ILE A 118 1.77 -13.57 -5.47
N GLU A 119 3.05 -13.88 -5.55
CA GLU A 119 3.81 -14.35 -4.39
C GLU A 119 5.18 -13.71 -4.35
N GLY A 120 5.64 -13.34 -3.15
CA GLY A 120 6.95 -12.74 -2.98
C GLY A 120 7.33 -12.45 -1.55
N LYS A 121 8.57 -11.99 -1.38
CA LYS A 121 9.15 -11.65 -0.08
C LYS A 121 9.05 -10.15 0.15
N CYS A 122 8.85 -9.79 1.40
CA CYS A 122 8.68 -8.40 1.80
C CYS A 122 9.73 -7.95 2.82
N LYS A 123 10.02 -6.65 2.82
CA LYS A 123 10.82 -5.93 3.80
C LYS A 123 9.95 -4.85 4.42
N GLY A 124 10.12 -4.63 5.73
CA GLY A 124 9.37 -3.66 6.51
C GLY A 124 8.45 -4.34 7.53
N LYS A 125 7.58 -3.53 8.11
CA LYS A 125 6.60 -3.95 9.12
C LYS A 125 5.21 -3.57 8.65
N ILE A 126 4.26 -4.42 9.02
CA ILE A 126 2.84 -4.18 8.86
C ILE A 126 2.28 -4.12 10.29
N TYR A 127 1.66 -3.01 10.65
CA TYR A 127 0.98 -2.88 11.93
C TYR A 127 -0.50 -2.96 11.64
N LEU A 128 -1.15 -3.96 12.22
CA LEU A 128 -2.59 -4.17 12.14
C LEU A 128 -3.30 -3.07 12.93
#